data_AF-A0A0N9IFC3-F1
#
_entry.id   AF-A0A0N9IFC3-F1
#
_cell.length_a   1.000
_cell.length_b   1.000
_cell.length_c   1.000
_cell.angle_alpha   90.00
_cell.angle_beta   90.00
_cell.angle_gamma   90.00
#
_symmetry.space_group_name_H-M   'P 1'
#
loop_
_entity.id
_entity.type
_entity.pdbx_description
1 polymer ?
#
loop_
_entity_poly.entity_id
_entity_poly.type
_entity_poly.pdbx_seq_one_letter_code
_entity_poly.pdbx_strand_id
1 'polypeptide(L)'
;MLVDDTFWDLYYEEGNEQFNPANSIGRILRDHHEVDVIAAALDPLLAVLGDLGPVRPDPEYLAHPRWPDVAVTAAAAHLVLRGGDGSSAV
;
A
#
# COMPACT_ATOMS: atom_id res chain seq x y z
N MET A 1 11.45 -4.85 1.02
CA MET A 1 10.14 -4.77 0.36
C MET A 1 9.25 -3.89 1.20
N LEU A 2 8.37 -3.05 0.62
CA LEU A 2 7.59 -2.06 1.39
C LEU A 2 6.41 -2.71 2.16
N VAL A 3 5.91 -3.84 1.65
CA VAL A 3 4.86 -4.67 2.24
C VAL A 3 5.30 -6.13 2.07
N ASP A 4 5.55 -6.85 3.17
CA ASP A 4 5.99 -8.26 3.19
C ASP A 4 5.11 -9.10 4.12
N ASP A 5 5.30 -10.41 4.19
CA ASP A 5 4.64 -11.28 5.17
C ASP A 5 4.79 -10.78 6.62
N THR A 6 5.97 -10.27 6.96
CA THR A 6 6.31 -9.64 8.24
C THR A 6 5.69 -8.25 8.45
N PHE A 7 5.23 -7.58 7.39
CA PHE A 7 4.48 -6.32 7.52
C PHE A 7 3.17 -6.55 8.29
N TRP A 8 2.52 -7.69 8.06
CA TRP A 8 1.24 -8.02 8.67
C TRP A 8 1.38 -8.39 10.14
N ASP A 9 2.40 -9.19 10.49
CA ASP A 9 2.66 -9.59 11.89
C ASP A 9 2.91 -8.36 12.77
N LEU A 10 3.73 -7.42 12.28
CA LEU A 10 4.09 -6.22 13.05
C LEU A 10 2.97 -5.18 13.10
N TYR A 11 2.10 -5.10 12.08
CA TYR A 11 0.93 -4.22 12.10
C TYR A 11 -0.07 -4.57 13.23
N TYR A 12 -0.21 -5.86 13.56
CA TYR A 12 -1.09 -6.32 14.64
C TYR A 12 -0.41 -6.36 16.02
N GLU A 13 0.92 -6.51 16.09
CA GLU A 13 1.66 -6.66 17.35
C GLU A 13 2.25 -5.35 17.94
N GLU A 14 2.66 -4.39 17.12
CA GLU A 14 3.21 -3.10 17.58
C GLU A 14 2.47 -1.92 16.95
N GLY A 15 2.04 -0.97 17.77
CA GLY A 15 1.27 0.19 17.33
C GLY A 15 1.95 0.98 16.21
N ASN A 16 1.52 0.75 14.97
CA ASN A 16 1.44 1.56 13.73
C ASN A 16 2.55 2.55 13.32
N GLU A 17 3.42 3.04 14.21
CA GLU A 17 4.39 4.11 13.92
C GLU A 17 5.63 3.62 13.17
N GLN A 18 5.97 2.34 13.30
CA GLN A 18 7.13 1.75 12.61
C GLN A 18 6.95 1.68 11.08
N PHE A 19 5.71 1.64 10.59
CA PHE A 19 5.37 1.50 9.18
C PHE A 19 4.85 2.79 8.54
N ASN A 20 5.35 3.95 8.96
CA ASN A 20 5.15 5.17 8.20
C ASN A 20 5.91 5.07 6.85
N PRO A 21 5.23 5.10 5.68
CA PRO A 21 5.92 5.02 4.38
C PRO A 21 6.92 6.16 4.17
N ALA A 22 6.75 7.29 4.87
CA ALA A 22 7.71 8.40 4.88
C ALA A 22 9.12 7.97 5.35
N ASN A 23 9.23 6.95 6.20
CA ASN A 23 10.52 6.40 6.64
C ASN A 23 11.29 5.70 5.50
N SER A 24 10.63 5.46 4.35
CA SER A 24 11.24 4.83 3.17
C SER A 24 11.66 5.83 2.09
N ILE A 25 11.48 7.14 2.30
CA ILE A 25 11.97 8.18 1.38
C ILE A 25 13.50 8.09 1.25
N GLY A 26 14.01 8.20 0.02
CA GLY A 26 15.43 8.09 -0.33
C GLY A 26 15.97 6.66 -0.40
N ARG A 27 15.20 5.65 0.06
CA ARG A 27 15.56 4.22 -0.04
C ARG A 27 14.69 3.47 -1.03
N ILE A 28 13.37 3.65 -0.95
CA ILE A 28 12.37 2.96 -1.79
C ILE A 28 11.46 3.98 -2.46
N LEU A 29 10.99 4.97 -1.70
CA LEU A 29 10.18 6.07 -2.22
C LEU A 29 11.07 7.30 -2.45
N ARG A 30 10.70 8.14 -3.41
CA ARG A 30 11.46 9.30 -3.88
C ARG A 30 11.12 10.54 -3.09
N ASP A 31 9.84 10.75 -2.80
CA ASP A 31 9.34 11.96 -2.16
C ASP A 31 8.04 11.70 -1.37
N HIS A 32 7.53 12.76 -0.75
CA HIS A 32 6.28 12.72 -0.01
C HIS A 32 5.04 12.46 -0.89
N HIS A 33 5.10 12.77 -2.18
CA HIS A 33 3.98 12.50 -3.07
C HIS A 33 3.81 10.99 -3.28
N GLU A 34 4.91 10.25 -3.46
CA GLU A 34 4.87 8.79 -3.50
C GLU A 34 4.38 8.17 -2.17
N VAL A 35 4.75 8.78 -1.04
CA VAL A 35 4.27 8.37 0.29
C VAL A 35 2.75 8.52 0.38
N ASP A 36 2.22 9.65 -0.05
CA ASP A 36 0.80 9.96 0.05
C ASP A 36 -0.05 8.97 -0.77
N VAL A 37 0.39 8.65 -2.00
CA VAL A 37 -0.36 7.71 -2.85
C VAL A 37 -0.26 6.27 -2.35
N ILE A 38 0.86 5.87 -1.74
CA ILE A 38 0.97 4.57 -1.07
C ILE A 38 0.08 4.53 0.17
N ALA A 39 0.08 5.57 1.00
CA ALA A 39 -0.78 5.64 2.18
C ALA A 39 -2.26 5.55 1.79
N ALA A 40 -2.67 6.24 0.73
CA ALA A 40 -4.02 6.16 0.18
C ALA A 40 -4.37 4.76 -0.37
N ALA A 41 -3.39 4.01 -0.86
CA ALA A 41 -3.59 2.62 -1.30
C ALA A 41 -3.70 1.64 -0.12
N LEU A 42 -2.98 1.89 0.96
CA LEU A 42 -3.00 1.06 2.16
C LEU A 42 -4.33 1.18 2.91
N ASP A 43 -4.92 2.36 3.04
CA ASP A 43 -6.15 2.55 3.83
C ASP A 43 -7.32 1.59 3.48
N PRO A 44 -7.80 1.51 2.23
CA PRO A 44 -8.87 0.58 1.89
C PRO A 44 -8.41 -0.89 1.98
N LEU A 45 -7.14 -1.19 1.71
CA LEU A 45 -6.59 -2.55 1.79
C LEU A 45 -6.57 -3.04 3.24
N LEU A 46 -6.11 -2.19 4.16
CA LEU A 46 -6.09 -2.47 5.60
C LEU A 46 -7.49 -2.65 6.15
N ALA A 47 -8.47 -1.91 5.64
CA ALA A 47 -9.85 -2.13 6.02
C ALA A 47 -10.38 -3.50 5.57
N VAL A 48 -10.14 -3.91 4.32
CA VAL A 48 -10.54 -5.24 3.83
C VAL A 48 -9.87 -6.35 4.67
N LEU A 49 -8.59 -6.17 5.01
CA LEU A 49 -7.85 -7.14 5.81
C LEU A 49 -8.28 -7.15 7.29
N GLY A 50 -8.68 -6.00 7.83
CA GLY A 50 -9.29 -5.93 9.17
C GLY A 50 -10.61 -6.70 9.24
N ASP A 51 -11.40 -6.68 8.17
CA ASP A 51 -12.69 -7.37 8.09
C ASP A 51 -12.54 -8.89 7.86
N LEU A 52 -11.60 -9.30 7.00
CA LEU A 52 -11.47 -10.70 6.54
C LEU A 52 -10.35 -11.48 7.25
N GLY A 53 -9.36 -10.79 7.81
CA GLY A 53 -8.07 -11.35 8.21
C GLY A 53 -7.16 -11.60 7.00
N PRO A 54 -5.86 -11.90 7.22
CA PRO A 54 -4.86 -11.96 6.14
C PRO A 54 -4.78 -13.30 5.38
N VAL A 55 -5.47 -14.35 5.84
CA VAL A 55 -5.32 -15.73 5.32
C VAL A 55 -6.53 -16.24 4.53
N ARG A 56 -7.44 -15.35 4.11
CA ARG A 56 -8.59 -15.74 3.29
C ARG A 56 -8.18 -16.07 1.85
N PRO A 57 -8.95 -16.92 1.16
CA PRO A 57 -8.72 -17.18 -0.25
C PRO A 57 -9.08 -15.94 -1.09
N ASP A 58 -8.35 -15.72 -2.19
CA ASP A 58 -8.50 -14.56 -3.08
C ASP A 58 -9.96 -14.21 -3.45
N PRO A 59 -10.85 -15.17 -3.78
CA PRO A 59 -12.23 -14.84 -4.15
C PRO A 59 -13.00 -14.10 -3.05
N GLU A 60 -12.68 -14.32 -1.77
CA GLU A 60 -13.31 -13.62 -0.65
C GLU A 60 -12.88 -12.15 -0.60
N TYR A 61 -11.61 -11.86 -0.85
CA TYR A 61 -11.14 -10.47 -0.96
C TYR A 61 -11.73 -9.76 -2.19
N LEU A 62 -11.74 -10.43 -3.35
CA LEU A 62 -12.29 -9.87 -4.58
C LEU A 62 -13.79 -9.57 -4.48
N ALA A 63 -14.53 -10.34 -3.67
CA ALA A 63 -15.95 -10.13 -3.41
C ALA A 63 -16.23 -9.05 -2.36
N HIS A 64 -15.19 -8.52 -1.68
CA HIS A 64 -15.38 -7.53 -0.64
C HIS A 64 -15.93 -6.21 -1.21
N PRO A 65 -16.95 -5.57 -0.59
CA PRO A 65 -17.55 -4.34 -1.11
C PRO A 65 -16.58 -3.17 -1.29
N ARG A 66 -15.50 -3.14 -0.50
CA ARG A 66 -14.43 -2.12 -0.58
C ARG A 66 -13.30 -2.48 -1.54
N TRP A 67 -13.32 -3.67 -2.14
CA TRP A 67 -12.28 -4.09 -3.09
C TRP A 67 -12.12 -3.14 -4.30
N PRO A 68 -13.19 -2.54 -4.87
CA PRO A 68 -13.04 -1.56 -5.94
C PRO A 68 -12.17 -0.36 -5.53
N ASP A 69 -12.27 0.11 -4.27
CA ASP A 69 -11.46 1.21 -3.77
C ASP A 69 -9.98 0.83 -3.71
N VAL A 70 -9.68 -0.39 -3.24
CA VAL A 70 -8.32 -0.95 -3.24
C VAL A 70 -7.74 -0.96 -4.65
N ALA A 71 -8.51 -1.43 -5.63
CA ALA A 71 -8.06 -1.50 -7.02
C ALA A 71 -7.79 -0.11 -7.61
N VAL A 72 -8.65 0.87 -7.33
CA VAL A 72 -8.51 2.24 -7.82
C VAL A 72 -7.30 2.93 -7.21
N THR A 73 -7.13 2.86 -5.88
CA THR A 73 -6.02 3.53 -5.20
C THR A 73 -4.67 2.86 -5.53
N ALA A 74 -4.64 1.53 -5.65
CA ALA A 74 -3.45 0.80 -6.07
C ALA A 74 -3.05 1.15 -7.52
N ALA A 75 -4.02 1.28 -8.43
CA ALA A 75 -3.75 1.71 -9.80
C ALA A 75 -3.20 3.14 -9.86
N ALA A 76 -3.76 4.06 -9.07
CA ALA A 76 -3.26 5.44 -8.98
C ALA A 76 -1.83 5.50 -8.44
N ALA A 77 -1.54 4.76 -7.36
CA ALA A 77 -0.18 4.65 -6.81
C ALA A 77 0.79 4.07 -7.86
N HIS A 78 0.39 3.01 -8.56
CA HIS A 78 1.22 2.40 -9.60
C HIS A 78 1.62 3.39 -10.70
N LEU A 79 0.69 4.24 -11.15
CA LEU A 79 0.97 5.26 -12.17
C LEU A 79 1.98 6.30 -11.69
N VAL A 80 1.86 6.75 -10.43
CA VAL A 80 2.79 7.73 -9.84
C VAL A 80 4.19 7.13 -9.65
N LEU A 81 4.26 5.90 -9.15
CA LEU A 81 5.53 5.19 -8.97
C LEU A 81 6.22 4.93 -10.32
N ARG A 82 5.48 4.50 -11.35
CA ARG A 82 6.03 4.30 -12.70
C ARG A 82 6.46 5.59 -13.40
N GLY A 83 5.74 6.68 -13.17
CA GLY A 83 6.07 7.99 -13.76
C GLY A 83 7.43 8.54 -13.33
N GLY A 84 8.04 7.94 -12.30
CA GLY A 84 9.38 8.26 -11.84
C GLY A 84 10.54 7.68 -12.56
N ASP A 85 10.32 6.56 -13.24
CA ASP A 85 11.39 5.80 -13.86
C ASP A 85 11.83 6.41 -15.20
N GLY A 86 11.29 7.57 -15.58
CA GLY A 86 11.62 8.21 -16.85
C GLY A 86 10.98 9.58 -17.06
N SER A 87 11.60 10.60 -16.47
CA SER A 87 11.58 11.95 -17.07
C SER A 87 13.02 12.48 -17.18
N SER A 88 13.84 11.73 -17.90
CA SER A 88 14.99 12.28 -18.63
C SER A 88 14.61 12.29 -20.11
N ALA A 89 13.92 13.36 -20.52
CA ALA A 89 13.76 13.73 -21.92
C ALA A 89 14.20 15.19 -22.07
N VAL A 90 15.52 15.40 -22.06
CA VAL A 90 16.22 16.56 -22.62
C VAL A 90 17.46 16.07 -23.33
#